data_AF-A0A0G0PUJ1-F1
#
_entry.id   AF-A0A0G0PUJ1-F1
#
_cell.length_a   1.000
_cell.length_b   1.000
_cell.length_c   1.000
_cell.angle_alpha   90.00
_cell.angle_beta   90.00
_cell.angle_gamma   90.00
#
_symmetry.space_group_name_H-M   'P 1'
#
loop_
_entity.id
_entity.type
_entity.pdbx_description
1 polymer ?
#
loop_
_entity_poly.entity_id
_entity_poly.type
_entity_poly.pdbx_seq_one_letter_code
_entity_poly.pdbx_strand_id
1 'polypeptide(L)' 'MRANRTRRFFAAHIHKLPQLTSKEKDVLIRRLRSLTLEKIGLKLGVTEARIRQIEKKALKKIATKSYQQKLFSNTKSLH' A
#
# COMPACT_ATOMS: atom_id res chain seq x y z
N MET A 1 -13.97 15.43 14.76
CA MET A 1 -12.87 14.43 14.62
C MET A 1 -12.60 14.12 13.14
N ARG A 2 -11.55 14.68 12.51
CA ARG A 2 -11.25 14.55 11.07
C ARG A 2 -10.19 13.47 10.75
N ALA A 3 -10.29 12.27 11.33
CA ALA A 3 -9.22 11.26 11.26
C ALA A 3 -9.38 10.13 10.20
N ASN A 4 -10.39 10.14 9.32
CA ASN A 4 -10.69 8.95 8.48
C ASN A 4 -10.72 9.12 6.96
N ARG A 5 -10.47 10.31 6.38
CA ARG A 5 -10.41 10.46 4.91
C ARG A 5 -9.11 9.89 4.33
N THR A 6 -7.97 10.19 4.95
CA THR A 6 -6.64 9.91 4.39
C THR A 6 -6.34 8.41 4.29
N ARG A 7 -6.58 7.64 5.36
CA ARG A 7 -6.33 6.19 5.36
C ARG A 7 -7.24 5.43 4.39
N ARG A 8 -8.53 5.79 4.34
CA ARG A 8 -9.50 5.19 3.43
C ARG A 8 -9.18 5.51 1.98
N PHE A 9 -8.79 6.76 1.70
CA PHE A 9 -8.32 7.17 0.38
C PHE A 9 -7.11 6.35 -0.07
N PHE A 10 -6.07 6.25 0.77
CA PHE A 10 -4.88 5.47 0.45
C PHE A 10 -5.17 3.97 0.30
N ALA A 11 -6.03 3.39 1.15
CA ALA A 11 -6.42 1.99 1.01
C ALA A 11 -7.15 1.73 -0.32
N ALA A 12 -8.13 2.57 -0.67
CA ALA A 12 -8.85 2.48 -1.95
C ALA A 12 -7.90 2.65 -3.14
N HIS A 13 -6.93 3.54 -3.01
CA HIS A 13 -5.91 3.77 -4.03
C HIS A 13 -4.99 2.55 -4.20
N ILE A 14 -4.50 1.95 -3.12
CA ILE A 14 -3.68 0.73 -3.16
C ILE A 14 -4.43 -0.43 -3.84
N HIS A 15 -5.74 -0.57 -3.61
CA HIS A 15 -6.54 -1.59 -4.29
C HIS A 15 -6.52 -1.44 -5.82
N LYS A 16 -6.52 -0.19 -6.31
CA LYS A 16 -6.53 0.14 -7.73
C LYS A 16 -5.16 0.02 -8.42
N LEU A 17 -4.08 -0.25 -7.68
CA LEU A 17 -2.74 -0.40 -8.24
C LEU A 17 -2.61 -1.71 -9.04
N PRO A 18 -2.43 -1.67 -10.37
CA PRO A 18 -2.29 -2.90 -11.16
C PRO A 18 -0.93 -3.59 -10.97
N GLN A 19 0.11 -2.84 -10.61
CA GLN A 19 1.48 -3.39 -10.46
C GLN A 19 1.70 -4.16 -9.14
N LEU A 20 0.75 -4.06 -8.21
CA LEU A 20 0.79 -4.78 -6.95
C LEU A 20 -0.03 -6.07 -7.03
N THR A 21 0.57 -7.14 -6.55
CA THR A 21 -0.11 -8.42 -6.31
C THR A 21 -1.11 -8.30 -5.15
N SER A 22 -2.07 -9.21 -5.06
CA SER A 22 -3.04 -9.25 -3.95
C SER A 22 -2.37 -9.31 -2.58
N LYS A 23 -1.24 -10.04 -2.47
CA LYS A 23 -0.48 -10.18 -1.21
C LYS A 23 0.24 -8.88 -0.83
N GLU A 24 0.82 -8.18 -1.81
CA GLU A 24 1.43 -6.86 -1.58
C GLU A 24 0.39 -5.82 -1.16
N LYS A 25 -0.79 -5.82 -1.80
CA LYS A 25 -1.92 -4.95 -1.42
C LYS A 25 -2.36 -5.21 0.01
N ASP A 26 -2.57 -6.47 0.38
CA ASP A 26 -3.04 -6.84 1.73
C ASP A 26 -2.03 -6.41 2.81
N VAL A 27 -0.73 -6.64 2.58
CA VAL A 27 0.33 -6.18 3.50
C VAL A 27 0.30 -4.66 3.67
N LEU A 28 0.27 -3.88 2.57
CA LEU A 28 0.26 -2.42 2.66
C LEU A 28 -1.00 -1.86 3.32
N ILE A 29 -2.18 -2.44 3.04
CA ILE A 29 -3.44 -2.00 3.66
C ILE A 29 -3.43 -2.29 5.16
N ARG A 30 -2.93 -3.45 5.58
CA ARG A 30 -2.78 -3.79 6.99
C ARG A 30 -1.78 -2.86 7.69
N ARG A 31 -0.70 -2.48 7.02
CA ARG A 31 0.28 -1.49 7.52
C ARG A 31 -0.32 -0.09 7.66
N LEU A 32 -1.17 0.35 6.74
CA LEU A 32 -1.91 1.61 6.87
C LEU A 32 -2.87 1.63 8.08
N ARG A 33 -3.33 0.45 8.51
CA ARG A 33 -4.10 0.28 9.75
C ARG A 33 -3.22 0.14 11.00
N SER A 34 -1.94 0.46 10.90
CA SER A 34 -0.95 0.41 11.98
C SER A 34 -0.70 -0.98 12.56
N LEU A 35 -0.95 -2.06 11.81
CA LEU A 35 -0.57 -3.41 12.24
C LEU A 35 0.96 -3.60 12.16
N THR A 36 1.53 -4.28 13.15
CA THR A 36 2.95 -4.64 13.18
C THR A 36 3.25 -5.73 12.15
N LEU A 37 4.49 -5.80 11.69
CA LEU A 37 4.93 -6.82 10.73
C LEU A 37 4.72 -8.23 11.28
N GLU A 38 4.96 -8.41 12.57
CA GLU A 38 4.72 -9.65 13.31
C GLU A 38 3.23 -10.07 13.26
N LYS A 39 2.30 -9.18 13.62
CA LYS A 39 0.85 -9.47 13.58
C LYS A 39 0.36 -9.80 12.17
N ILE A 40 0.93 -9.15 11.16
CA ILE A 40 0.62 -9.44 9.75
C ILE A 40 1.20 -10.81 9.37
N GLY A 41 2.42 -11.11 9.80
CA GLY A 41 3.09 -12.39 9.56
C GLY A 41 2.30 -13.56 10.13
N LEU A 42 1.90 -13.47 11.40
CA LEU A 42 1.04 -14.45 12.07
C LEU A 42 -0.25 -14.70 11.28
N LYS A 43 -0.92 -13.64 10.83
CA LYS A 43 -2.17 -13.75 10.07
C LYS A 43 -1.99 -14.35 8.68
N LEU A 44 -0.82 -14.19 8.07
CA LEU A 44 -0.49 -14.70 6.74
C LEU A 44 0.30 -16.02 6.77
N GLY A 45 0.55 -16.58 7.95
CA GLY A 45 1.33 -17.80 8.13
C GLY A 45 2.79 -17.67 7.68
N VAL A 46 3.39 -16.48 7.80
CA VAL A 46 4.77 -16.22 7.36
C VAL A 46 5.55 -15.44 8.43
N THR A 47 6.87 -15.48 8.33
CA THR A 47 7.75 -14.75 9.24
C THR A 47 7.66 -13.23 9.05
N GLU A 48 7.99 -12.48 10.10
CA GLU A 48 8.08 -11.02 10.05
C GLU A 48 9.03 -10.53 8.94
N ALA A 49 10.19 -11.17 8.83
CA ALA A 49 11.17 -10.88 7.78
C ALA A 49 10.56 -11.02 6.38
N ARG A 50 9.70 -12.02 6.18
CA ARG A 50 9.00 -12.19 4.90
C ARG A 50 8.03 -11.04 4.63
N ILE A 51 7.28 -10.58 5.63
CA ILE A 51 6.41 -9.40 5.49
C ILE A 51 7.24 -8.15 5.15
N ARG A 52 8.37 -7.93 5.82
CA ARG A 52 9.27 -6.80 5.53
C ARG A 52 9.77 -6.81 4.09
N GLN A 53 10.14 -7.98 3.55
CA GLN A 53 10.55 -8.12 2.15
C GLN A 53 9.42 -7.75 1.18
N ILE A 54 8.20 -8.24 1.45
CA ILE A 54 7.01 -7.93 0.63
C ILE A 54 6.73 -6.43 0.68
N GLU A 55 6.73 -5.82 1.86
CA GLU A 55 6.52 -4.38 2.05
C GLU A 55 7.57 -3.57 1.27
N LYS A 56 8.86 -3.88 1.42
CA LYS A 56 9.95 -3.19 0.69
C LYS A 56 9.77 -3.31 -0.83
N LYS A 57 9.40 -4.48 -1.34
CA LYS A 57 9.16 -4.71 -2.77
C LYS A 57 7.95 -3.91 -3.27
N ALA A 58 6.85 -3.92 -2.51
CA ALA A 58 5.64 -3.17 -2.86
C ALA A 58 5.90 -1.65 -2.86
N LEU A 59 6.60 -1.14 -1.85
CA LEU A 59 6.99 0.27 -1.78
C LEU A 59 7.89 0.68 -2.95
N LYS A 60 8.84 -0.17 -3.34
CA LYS A 60 9.69 0.09 -4.53
C LYS A 60 8.85 0.21 -5.82
N LYS A 61 7.81 -0.61 -5.98
CA LYS A 61 6.88 -0.55 -7.12
C LYS A 61 5.97 0.69 -7.13
N ILE A 62 5.72 1.29 -5.97
CA ILE A 62 4.99 2.56 -5.84
C ILE A 62 5.93 3.74 -6.09
N ALA A 63 7.17 3.65 -5.62
CA ALA A 63 8.15 4.73 -5.69
C ALA A 63 8.77 4.93 -7.09
N THR A 64 8.51 4.05 -8.06
CA THR A 64 9.01 4.24 -9.43
C THR A 64 8.44 5.50 -10.08
N LYS A 65 9.30 6.28 -10.76
CA LYS A 65 8.96 7.58 -11.39
C LYS A 65 7.73 7.54 -12.27
N SER A 66 7.52 6.46 -13.03
CA SER A 66 6.33 6.32 -13.90
C SER A 66 5.03 6.30 -13.11
N TYR A 67 5.05 5.75 -11.89
CA TYR A 67 3.89 5.72 -11.01
C TYR A 67 3.68 7.06 -10.30
N GLN A 68 4.76 7.69 -9.83
CA GLN A 68 4.68 9.03 -9.25
C GLN A 68 4.09 10.03 -10.26
N GLN A 69 4.54 10.00 -11.52
CA GLN A 69 3.96 10.83 -12.57
C GLN A 69 2.47 10.54 -12.79
N LYS A 70 2.04 9.27 -12.82
CA LYS A 70 0.61 8.89 -12.91
C LYS A 70 -0.21 9.34 -11.70
N LEU A 71 0.38 9.35 -10.50
CA LEU A 71 -0.24 9.83 -9.27
C LEU A 71 -0.59 11.32 -9.38
N PHE A 72 0.33 12.13 -9.94
CA PHE A 72 0.19 13.59 -10.06
C PHE A 72 -0.42 14.05 -11.40
N SER A 73 -0.45 13.21 -12.44
CA SER A 73 -1.06 13.54 -13.73
C SER A 73 -2.58 13.47 -13.65
N ASN A 74 -3.13 12.54 -12.86
CA ASN A 74 -4.57 12.30 -12.77
C ASN A 74 -5.32 13.31 -11.88
N THR A 75 -4.63 14.27 -11.29
CA THR A 75 -5.20 15.41 -10.54
C THR A 75 -5.38 16.66 -11.40
N LYS A 76 -4.89 16.67 -12.65
CA LYS A 76 -4.99 17.84 -13.56
C LYS A 76 -6.27 17.89 -14.41
N SER A 77 -7.13 16.88 -14.39
CA SER A 77 -8.36 16.84 -15.22
C SER A 77 -9.64 17.28 -14.48
N LEU A 78 -9.52 18.08 -13.42
CA LEU A 78 -10.65 18.55 -12.59
C LEU A 78 -10.86 20.06 -12.66
N HIS A 79 -10.28 20.73 -13.66
CA HIS A 79 -10.56 22.13 -14.02
C HIS A 79 -11.20 22.18 -15.39
#